data_AF-A0A956WKI1-F1
#
_entry.id   AF-A0A956WKI1-F1
#
_cell.length_a   1.000
_cell.length_b   1.000
_cell.length_c   1.000
_cell.angle_alpha   90.00
_cell.angle_beta   90.00
_cell.angle_gamma   90.00
#
_symmetry.space_group_name_H-M   'P 1'
#
loop_
_entity.id
_entity.type
_entity.pdbx_description
1 polymer ?
#
loop_
_entity_poly.entity_id
_entity_poly.type
_entity_poly.pdbx_seq_one_letter_code
_entity_poly.pdbx_strand_id
1 'polypeptide(L)'
;MTHTHLSIPRRRMLAAGLGAAALTLPKAALARTILQRGMSGGGLAQLEGGDEPRLANFGIFASAVQLPQGQNLVLGSIQWIEAGTNLQIQSLEVTQCIPIPNRTDGAEVRGRMQVNGAGDYPFVARAMDGGAPGSALDRVELEVNTGGALEGGAAPGSDDAFTYSAAGNLVAGDVQWIIADIEV
;
A
#
# COMPACT_ATOMS: atom_id res chain seq x y z
N MET A 1 32.98 -55.45 -71.68
CA MET A 1 33.14 -56.66 -70.83
C MET A 1 34.33 -56.42 -69.90
N THR A 2 34.06 -56.44 -68.59
CA THR A 2 34.94 -56.75 -67.43
C THR A 2 36.47 -56.63 -67.61
N HIS A 3 37.23 -55.88 -66.80
CA HIS A 3 37.40 -56.07 -65.35
C HIS A 3 37.87 -54.81 -64.60
N THR A 4 37.40 -54.74 -63.36
CA THR A 4 37.72 -53.88 -62.22
C THR A 4 39.20 -53.94 -61.81
N HIS A 5 39.76 -52.83 -61.32
CA HIS A 5 40.78 -52.87 -60.28
C HIS A 5 40.62 -51.69 -59.31
N LEU A 6 40.34 -52.02 -58.04
CA LEU A 6 40.31 -51.09 -56.91
C LEU A 6 41.72 -50.65 -56.53
N SER A 7 41.85 -49.39 -56.08
CA SER A 7 42.81 -49.06 -55.03
C SER A 7 42.21 -48.00 -54.09
N ILE A 8 42.16 -48.34 -52.80
CA ILE A 8 41.69 -47.49 -51.70
C ILE A 8 42.94 -47.04 -50.92
N PRO A 9 43.18 -45.73 -50.72
CA PRO A 9 44.05 -45.28 -49.65
C PRO A 9 43.23 -45.12 -48.36
N ARG A 10 43.51 -46.01 -47.40
CA ARG A 10 43.18 -45.85 -45.99
C ARG A 10 44.01 -44.72 -45.40
N ARG A 11 43.40 -43.73 -44.73
CA ARG A 11 43.97 -43.11 -43.51
C ARG A 11 42.97 -42.19 -42.78
N ARG A 12 42.75 -42.53 -41.50
CA ARG A 12 42.51 -41.66 -40.32
C ARG A 12 41.13 -40.98 -40.28
N MET A 13 40.13 -41.47 -39.55
CA MET A 13 40.00 -41.74 -38.08
C MET A 13 39.87 -40.47 -37.24
N LEU A 14 38.91 -40.54 -36.29
CA LEU A 14 38.49 -39.61 -35.23
C LEU A 14 37.63 -38.41 -35.68
N ALA A 15 36.63 -37.95 -34.94
CA ALA A 15 35.79 -38.47 -33.85
C ALA A 15 34.79 -37.32 -33.58
N ALA A 16 33.57 -37.64 -33.17
CA ALA A 16 32.54 -36.67 -32.85
C ALA A 16 33.00 -35.67 -31.78
N GLY A 17 32.72 -34.39 -32.00
CA GLY A 17 32.80 -33.35 -30.99
C GLY A 17 31.55 -32.49 -31.07
N LEU A 18 30.47 -32.95 -30.45
CA LEU A 18 29.33 -32.10 -30.09
C LEU A 18 29.86 -31.05 -29.11
N GLY A 19 30.18 -29.87 -29.63
CA GLY A 19 30.46 -28.70 -28.81
C GLY A 19 29.18 -28.28 -28.11
N ALA A 20 29.01 -28.75 -26.87
CA ALA A 20 28.08 -28.14 -25.94
C ALA A 20 28.56 -26.71 -25.69
N ALA A 21 28.00 -25.77 -26.44
CA ALA A 21 28.01 -24.37 -26.05
C ALA A 21 27.26 -24.30 -24.72
N ALA A 22 27.99 -24.38 -23.62
CA ALA A 22 27.49 -24.01 -22.32
C ALA A 22 27.11 -22.53 -22.43
N LEU A 23 25.83 -22.28 -22.73
CA LEU A 23 25.18 -21.02 -22.47
C LEU A 23 25.34 -20.79 -20.97
N THR A 24 26.42 -20.11 -20.58
CA THR A 24 26.45 -19.37 -19.33
C THR A 24 25.44 -18.25 -19.50
N LEU A 25 24.16 -18.60 -19.33
CA LEU A 25 23.15 -17.62 -18.99
C LEU A 25 23.74 -16.87 -17.79
N PRO A 26 23.88 -15.54 -17.84
CA PRO A 26 24.11 -14.81 -16.62
C PRO A 26 23.00 -15.29 -15.68
N LYS A 27 23.38 -15.82 -14.52
CA LYS A 27 22.46 -15.87 -13.39
C LYS A 27 22.01 -14.43 -13.25
N ALA A 28 20.86 -14.11 -13.83
CA ALA A 28 20.11 -12.95 -13.41
C ALA A 28 19.97 -13.18 -11.91
N ALA A 29 20.74 -12.41 -11.14
CA ALA A 29 20.42 -12.24 -9.74
C ALA A 29 18.95 -11.82 -9.79
N LEU A 30 18.06 -12.69 -9.33
CA LEU A 30 16.67 -12.37 -9.15
C LEU A 30 16.67 -11.26 -8.12
N ALA A 31 16.80 -10.01 -8.56
CA ALA A 31 16.66 -8.84 -7.72
C ALA A 31 15.33 -9.02 -6.99
N ARG A 32 15.39 -9.12 -5.67
CA ARG A 32 14.19 -9.35 -4.87
C ARG A 32 13.53 -7.99 -4.69
N THR A 33 12.67 -7.61 -5.64
CA THR A 33 11.94 -6.35 -5.53
C THR A 33 10.90 -6.45 -4.42
N ILE A 34 10.96 -5.52 -3.47
CA ILE A 34 9.90 -5.26 -2.50
C ILE A 34 9.00 -4.17 -3.07
N LEU A 35 7.70 -4.43 -3.15
CA LEU A 35 6.71 -3.43 -3.53
C LEU A 35 6.16 -2.78 -2.28
N GLN A 36 6.39 -1.48 -2.12
CA GLN A 36 5.81 -0.68 -1.05
C GLN A 36 4.71 0.23 -1.62
N ARG A 37 3.56 0.22 -0.96
CA ARG A 37 2.47 1.18 -1.18
C ARG A 37 2.08 1.77 0.16
N GLY A 38 1.90 3.08 0.24
CA GLY A 38 1.62 3.70 1.52
C GLY A 38 1.13 5.13 1.41
N MET A 39 0.58 5.63 2.50
CA MET A 39 0.15 7.00 2.67
C MET A 39 0.89 7.58 3.86
N SER A 40 1.43 8.79 3.73
CA SER A 40 2.07 9.48 4.85
C SER A 40 1.75 10.96 4.79
N GLY A 41 1.47 11.57 5.94
CA GLY A 41 1.26 13.01 6.04
C GLY A 41 0.34 13.39 7.17
N GLY A 42 -0.24 14.57 7.05
CA GLY A 42 -1.10 15.13 8.07
C GLY A 42 -1.23 16.64 7.94
N GLY A 43 -2.01 17.21 8.84
CA GLY A 43 -2.31 18.63 8.82
C GLY A 43 -3.60 18.97 9.52
N LEU A 44 -4.16 20.11 9.13
CA LEU A 44 -5.42 20.63 9.61
C LEU A 44 -6.49 20.41 8.55
N ALA A 45 -7.43 19.52 8.81
CA ALA A 45 -8.59 19.29 7.96
C ALA A 45 -9.71 20.27 8.33
N GLN A 46 -10.33 20.89 7.32
CA GLN A 46 -11.60 21.60 7.47
C GLN A 46 -12.74 20.65 7.11
N LEU A 47 -13.51 20.26 8.12
CA LEU A 47 -14.55 19.26 8.02
C LEU A 47 -15.84 19.84 7.44
N GLU A 48 -16.53 19.00 6.65
CA GLU A 48 -17.81 19.29 6.02
C GLU A 48 -18.99 19.10 7.02
N GLY A 49 -20.15 19.64 6.66
CA GLY A 49 -21.43 19.28 7.31
C GLY A 49 -21.87 20.11 8.52
N GLY A 50 -21.39 21.35 8.67
CA GLY A 50 -21.85 22.29 9.70
C GLY A 50 -21.95 23.73 9.22
N ASP A 51 -22.72 24.55 9.95
CA ASP A 51 -22.84 25.99 9.70
C ASP A 51 -21.55 26.75 10.06
N GLU A 52 -20.76 26.19 10.99
CA GLU A 52 -19.45 26.68 11.39
C GLU A 52 -18.33 25.73 10.93
N PRO A 53 -17.16 26.27 10.53
CA PRO A 53 -16.03 25.45 10.11
C PRO A 53 -15.49 24.63 11.28
N ARG A 54 -15.73 23.32 11.23
CA ARG A 54 -15.11 22.36 12.16
C ARG A 54 -13.71 22.02 11.64
N LEU A 55 -12.75 21.93 12.55
CA LEU A 55 -11.36 21.65 12.21
C LEU A 55 -10.90 20.37 12.92
N ALA A 56 -10.06 19.58 12.27
CA ALA A 56 -9.42 18.43 12.89
C ALA A 56 -7.92 18.41 12.58
N ASN A 57 -7.10 18.22 13.62
CA ASN A 57 -5.70 17.85 13.45
C ASN A 57 -5.64 16.37 13.09
N PHE A 58 -5.06 16.08 11.95
CA PHE A 58 -4.98 14.75 11.37
C PHE A 58 -3.52 14.36 11.13
N GLY A 59 -3.19 13.10 11.38
CA GLY A 59 -1.92 12.50 11.01
C GLY A 59 -2.13 11.07 10.55
N ILE A 60 -1.43 10.70 9.48
CA ILE A 60 -1.45 9.35 8.93
C ILE A 60 -0.06 8.91 8.52
N PHE A 61 0.25 7.67 8.90
CA PHE A 61 1.28 6.86 8.28
C PHE A 61 0.69 5.48 8.08
N ALA A 62 0.70 4.96 6.87
CA ALA A 62 0.27 3.60 6.59
C ALA A 62 1.09 3.07 5.43
N SER A 63 1.63 1.87 5.56
CA SER A 63 2.43 1.25 4.54
C SER A 63 2.14 -0.25 4.48
N ALA A 64 1.78 -0.71 3.29
CA ALA A 64 1.73 -2.10 2.92
C ALA A 64 2.99 -2.44 2.10
N VAL A 65 3.72 -3.43 2.58
CA VAL A 65 4.96 -3.92 1.96
C VAL A 65 4.73 -5.36 1.55
N GLN A 66 4.85 -5.63 0.25
CA GLN A 66 4.85 -7.00 -0.25
C GLN A 66 6.28 -7.54 -0.22
N LEU A 67 6.51 -8.45 0.72
CA LEU A 67 7.78 -9.13 0.88
C LEU A 67 7.97 -10.21 -0.19
N PRO A 68 9.22 -10.64 -0.44
CA PRO A 68 9.49 -11.83 -1.21
C PRO A 68 8.70 -13.03 -0.64
N GLN A 69 8.35 -14.00 -1.49
CA GLN A 69 7.50 -15.15 -1.13
C GLN A 69 6.02 -14.81 -0.83
N GLY A 70 5.57 -13.58 -1.07
CA GLY A 70 4.14 -13.22 -1.08
C GLY A 70 3.55 -12.87 0.28
N GLN A 71 4.38 -12.68 1.32
CA GLN A 71 3.91 -12.15 2.59
C GLN A 71 3.64 -10.64 2.48
N ASN A 72 2.54 -10.19 3.06
CA ASN A 72 2.23 -8.76 3.18
C ASN A 72 2.46 -8.32 4.62
N LEU A 73 3.32 -7.30 4.79
CA LEU A 73 3.49 -6.61 6.05
C LEU A 73 2.74 -5.28 5.97
N VAL A 74 1.87 -5.00 6.94
CA VAL A 74 1.22 -3.70 7.08
C VAL A 74 1.66 -3.05 8.38
N LEU A 75 2.09 -1.81 8.28
CA LEU A 75 2.46 -0.97 9.41
C LEU A 75 1.76 0.38 9.27
N GLY A 76 1.30 0.95 10.37
CA GLY A 76 0.72 2.27 10.32
C GLY A 76 0.26 2.80 11.66
N SER A 77 -0.04 4.10 11.65
CA SER A 77 -0.70 4.81 12.73
C SER A 77 -1.53 5.95 12.14
N ILE A 78 -2.70 6.17 12.74
CA ILE A 78 -3.58 7.29 12.45
C ILE A 78 -3.92 8.00 13.75
N GLN A 79 -3.93 9.34 13.69
CA GLN A 79 -4.40 10.19 14.76
C GLN A 79 -5.37 11.24 14.19
N TRP A 80 -6.45 11.48 14.92
CA TRP A 80 -7.48 12.45 14.56
C TRP A 80 -7.98 13.15 15.83
N ILE A 81 -7.83 14.47 15.89
CA ILE A 81 -8.23 15.29 17.04
C ILE A 81 -9.09 16.45 16.52
N GLU A 82 -10.37 16.46 16.87
CA GLU A 82 -11.23 17.58 16.52
C GLU A 82 -10.98 18.79 17.42
N ALA A 83 -10.73 19.94 16.81
CA ALA A 83 -10.55 21.19 17.52
C ALA A 83 -11.88 21.68 18.11
N GLY A 84 -11.82 22.23 19.33
CA GLY A 84 -13.00 22.75 20.02
C GLY A 84 -13.91 21.67 20.63
N THR A 85 -13.58 20.39 20.46
CA THR A 85 -14.26 19.27 21.13
C THR A 85 -13.25 18.46 21.96
N ASN A 86 -13.74 17.47 22.70
CA ASN A 86 -12.90 16.51 23.40
C ASN A 86 -12.66 15.22 22.57
N LEU A 87 -13.02 15.21 21.29
CA LEU A 87 -12.93 14.01 20.46
C LEU A 87 -11.49 13.79 19.99
N GLN A 88 -10.93 12.67 20.45
CA GLN A 88 -9.63 12.15 20.04
C GLN A 88 -9.81 10.71 19.60
N ILE A 89 -9.30 10.40 18.41
CA ILE A 89 -9.38 9.09 17.81
C ILE A 89 -7.96 8.69 17.41
N GLN A 90 -7.55 7.49 17.82
CA GLN A 90 -6.20 7.00 17.59
C GLN A 90 -6.21 5.52 17.21
N SER A 91 -5.48 5.16 16.16
CA SER A 91 -5.30 3.77 15.76
C SER A 91 -4.66 2.95 16.88
N LEU A 92 -5.21 1.77 17.13
CA LEU A 92 -4.58 0.69 17.89
C LEU A 92 -3.73 -0.17 16.96
N GLU A 93 -4.26 -0.49 15.78
CA GLU A 93 -3.54 -1.19 14.73
C GLU A 93 -4.04 -0.75 13.34
N VAL A 94 -3.15 -0.83 12.35
CA VAL A 94 -3.48 -0.68 10.93
C VAL A 94 -3.30 -2.04 10.28
N THR A 95 -4.36 -2.57 9.69
CA THR A 95 -4.40 -3.91 9.12
C THR A 95 -4.35 -3.90 7.60
N GLN A 96 -4.75 -2.81 6.96
CA GLN A 96 -4.73 -2.66 5.51
C GLN A 96 -4.34 -1.24 5.09
N CYS A 97 -3.63 -1.15 3.96
CA CYS A 97 -3.38 0.08 3.23
C CYS A 97 -3.41 -0.28 1.74
N ILE A 98 -4.49 0.05 1.05
CA ILE A 98 -4.75 -0.33 -0.34
C ILE A 98 -5.08 0.91 -1.18
N PRO A 99 -4.82 0.89 -2.49
CA PRO A 99 -5.25 1.99 -3.37
C PRO A 99 -6.77 2.14 -3.36
N ILE A 100 -7.26 3.37 -3.43
CA ILE A 100 -8.70 3.64 -3.59
C ILE A 100 -9.12 3.18 -5.01
N PRO A 101 -10.20 2.37 -5.15
CA PRO A 101 -10.67 1.94 -6.47
C PRO A 101 -10.91 3.10 -7.42
N ASN A 102 -10.46 2.94 -8.68
CA ASN A 102 -10.58 3.94 -9.74
C ASN A 102 -9.89 5.29 -9.46
N ARG A 103 -8.92 5.31 -8.53
CA ARG A 103 -8.08 6.48 -8.22
C ARG A 103 -6.61 6.10 -8.23
N THR A 104 -5.76 7.07 -8.57
CA THR A 104 -4.29 6.90 -8.62
C THR A 104 -3.57 7.69 -7.54
N ASP A 105 -4.31 8.47 -6.77
CA ASP A 105 -3.85 9.56 -5.91
C ASP A 105 -4.23 9.35 -4.45
N GLY A 106 -4.54 8.12 -4.03
CA GLY A 106 -5.04 7.93 -2.67
C GLY A 106 -5.05 6.50 -2.17
N ALA A 107 -5.15 6.41 -0.85
CA ALA A 107 -5.16 5.17 -0.10
C ALA A 107 -6.40 5.05 0.76
N GLU A 108 -6.96 3.84 0.80
CA GLU A 108 -7.85 3.40 1.85
C GLU A 108 -7.05 2.63 2.89
N VAL A 109 -7.16 3.06 4.15
CA VAL A 109 -6.46 2.51 5.30
C VAL A 109 -7.50 2.00 6.28
N ARG A 110 -7.36 0.75 6.69
CA ARG A 110 -8.29 0.09 7.62
C ARG A 110 -7.55 -0.46 8.82
N GLY A 111 -8.27 -0.62 9.93
CA GLY A 111 -7.72 -1.17 11.14
C GLY A 111 -8.65 -1.03 12.33
N ARG A 112 -8.04 -0.95 13.51
CA ARG A 112 -8.72 -0.77 14.80
C ARG A 112 -8.26 0.51 15.47
N MET A 113 -9.14 1.17 16.20
CA MET A 113 -8.85 2.41 16.90
C MET A 113 -9.63 2.57 18.19
N GLN A 114 -9.10 3.41 19.07
CA GLN A 114 -9.75 3.82 20.30
C GLN A 114 -10.29 5.25 20.19
N VAL A 115 -11.32 5.54 20.97
CA VAL A 115 -11.95 6.85 21.07
C VAL A 115 -11.74 7.37 22.48
N ASN A 116 -11.11 8.55 22.60
CA ASN A 116 -10.79 9.19 23.88
C ASN A 116 -10.04 8.25 24.84
N GLY A 117 -9.17 7.39 24.30
CA GLY A 117 -8.39 6.41 25.08
C GLY A 117 -9.17 5.18 25.56
N ALA A 118 -10.38 4.95 25.04
CA ALA A 118 -11.21 3.81 25.41
C ALA A 118 -11.84 3.14 24.18
N GLY A 119 -12.18 1.87 24.38
CA GLY A 119 -12.79 1.03 23.36
C GLY A 119 -11.83 0.66 22.22
N ASP A 120 -12.34 -0.23 21.39
CA ASP A 120 -11.70 -0.80 20.23
C ASP A 120 -12.78 -0.88 19.13
N TYR A 121 -12.63 -0.05 18.10
CA TYR A 121 -13.60 0.14 17.03
C TYR A 121 -12.93 -0.05 15.67
N PRO A 122 -13.62 -0.70 14.71
CA PRO A 122 -13.13 -0.75 13.34
C PRO A 122 -13.17 0.64 12.72
N PHE A 123 -12.23 0.91 11.83
CA PHE A 123 -12.23 2.15 11.07
C PHE A 123 -11.85 1.93 9.61
N VAL A 124 -12.28 2.88 8.79
CA VAL A 124 -11.72 3.12 7.46
C VAL A 124 -11.38 4.61 7.34
N ALA A 125 -10.14 4.89 6.96
CA ALA A 125 -9.66 6.23 6.63
C ALA A 125 -9.31 6.27 5.14
N ARG A 126 -9.70 7.33 4.45
CA ARG A 126 -9.34 7.55 3.05
C ARG A 126 -8.58 8.86 2.95
N ALA A 127 -7.40 8.82 2.37
CA ALA A 127 -6.57 10.00 2.15
C ALA A 127 -6.26 10.11 0.66
N MET A 128 -6.40 11.31 0.11
CA MET A 128 -6.19 11.63 -1.28
C MET A 128 -5.21 12.79 -1.39
N ASP A 129 -4.11 12.55 -2.09
CA ASP A 129 -3.02 13.47 -2.45
C ASP A 129 -3.47 14.24 -3.71
N GLY A 130 -4.05 15.42 -3.49
CA GLY A 130 -4.75 16.17 -4.53
C GLY A 130 -3.86 17.19 -5.24
N GLY A 131 -2.64 17.42 -4.77
CA GLY A 131 -1.80 18.48 -5.32
C GLY A 131 -0.47 18.68 -4.60
N ALA A 132 0.09 19.88 -4.73
CA ALA A 132 1.32 20.22 -4.02
C ALA A 132 1.03 20.48 -2.52
N PRO A 133 2.06 20.38 -1.65
CA PRO A 133 1.93 20.71 -0.25
C PRO A 133 1.29 22.09 -0.02
N GLY A 134 0.25 22.13 0.82
CA GLY A 134 -0.48 23.37 1.13
C GLY A 134 -1.40 23.89 0.03
N SER A 135 -1.66 23.12 -1.03
CA SER A 135 -2.60 23.49 -2.11
C SER A 135 -4.08 23.45 -1.70
N ALA A 136 -4.38 22.85 -0.54
CA ALA A 136 -5.72 22.55 -0.07
C ALA A 136 -6.56 21.66 -1.00
N LEU A 137 -5.89 20.90 -1.86
CA LEU A 137 -6.53 19.90 -2.73
C LEU A 137 -6.57 18.51 -2.09
N ASP A 138 -5.77 18.30 -1.06
CA ASP A 138 -5.74 17.05 -0.32
C ASP A 138 -7.02 16.85 0.49
N ARG A 139 -7.53 15.62 0.45
CA ARG A 139 -8.78 15.25 1.12
C ARG A 139 -8.55 14.09 2.07
N VAL A 140 -9.20 14.19 3.23
CA VAL A 140 -9.20 13.14 4.24
C VAL A 140 -10.62 12.81 4.65
N GLU A 141 -10.89 11.53 4.82
CA GLU A 141 -12.17 10.98 5.26
C GLU A 141 -11.89 9.96 6.35
N LEU A 142 -12.69 9.97 7.41
CA LEU A 142 -12.61 9.03 8.50
C LEU A 142 -14.00 8.52 8.85
N GLU A 143 -14.16 7.21 8.87
CA GLU A 143 -15.32 6.53 9.39
C GLU A 143 -14.92 5.54 10.48
N VAL A 144 -15.68 5.53 11.59
CA VAL A 144 -15.44 4.67 12.75
C VAL A 144 -16.73 3.98 13.13
N ASN A 145 -16.68 2.66 13.19
CA ASN A 145 -17.81 1.79 13.53
C ASN A 145 -19.06 1.99 12.65
N THR A 146 -18.90 2.59 11.46
CA THR A 146 -19.97 2.73 10.45
C THR A 146 -20.08 1.47 9.60
N GLY A 147 -21.09 1.41 8.73
CA GLY A 147 -21.18 0.37 7.70
C GLY A 147 -19.90 0.28 6.85
N GLY A 148 -19.36 1.41 6.38
CA GLY A 148 -18.13 1.46 5.60
C GLY A 148 -16.89 0.96 6.37
N ALA A 149 -16.81 1.22 7.68
CA ALA A 149 -15.74 0.71 8.53
C ALA A 149 -15.83 -0.82 8.77
N LEU A 150 -17.05 -1.37 8.74
CA LEU A 150 -17.31 -2.81 8.90
C LEU A 150 -17.14 -3.60 7.59
N GLU A 151 -17.17 -2.92 6.44
CA GLU A 151 -16.82 -3.53 5.16
C GLU A 151 -15.41 -4.15 5.21
N GLY A 152 -15.20 -5.28 4.54
CA GLY A 152 -13.93 -6.02 4.60
C GLY A 152 -13.81 -7.02 5.74
N GLY A 153 -14.89 -7.26 6.50
CA GLY A 153 -14.95 -8.33 7.51
C GLY A 153 -14.32 -7.97 8.84
N ALA A 154 -14.24 -6.67 9.17
CA ALA A 154 -13.77 -6.23 10.46
C ALA A 154 -14.69 -6.74 11.58
N ALA A 155 -14.12 -7.09 12.73
CA ALA A 155 -14.90 -7.42 13.91
C ALA A 155 -15.76 -6.21 14.33
N PRO A 156 -16.92 -6.42 14.99
CA PRO A 156 -17.69 -5.32 15.56
C PRO A 156 -16.85 -4.43 16.51
N GLY A 157 -17.33 -3.21 16.73
CA GLY A 157 -16.79 -2.34 17.76
C GLY A 157 -17.02 -2.89 19.16
N SER A 158 -16.38 -2.26 20.14
CA SER A 158 -16.58 -2.57 21.57
C SER A 158 -18.04 -2.38 22.02
N ASP A 159 -18.78 -1.53 21.31
CA ASP A 159 -20.22 -1.34 21.42
C ASP A 159 -20.78 -0.86 20.06
N ASP A 160 -22.11 -0.77 19.98
CA ASP A 160 -22.85 -0.24 18.82
C ASP A 160 -23.31 1.22 19.02
N ALA A 161 -22.95 1.84 20.14
CA ALA A 161 -23.42 3.17 20.50
C ALA A 161 -22.58 4.27 19.87
N PHE A 162 -21.26 4.07 19.77
CA PHE A 162 -20.37 5.01 19.12
C PHE A 162 -20.28 4.74 17.61
N THR A 163 -20.64 5.73 16.81
CA THR A 163 -20.32 5.80 15.38
C THR A 163 -19.83 7.20 15.04
N TYR A 164 -18.93 7.30 14.08
CA TYR A 164 -18.38 8.59 13.67
C TYR A 164 -18.07 8.60 12.18
N SER A 165 -18.36 9.72 11.51
CA SER A 165 -18.01 9.96 10.12
C SER A 165 -17.70 11.43 9.93
N ALA A 166 -16.56 11.72 9.30
CA ALA A 166 -16.19 13.06 8.88
C ALA A 166 -15.36 13.02 7.60
N ALA A 167 -15.48 14.08 6.81
CA ALA A 167 -14.70 14.29 5.61
C ALA A 167 -14.35 15.77 5.49
N GLY A 168 -13.20 16.07 4.87
CA GLY A 168 -12.74 17.44 4.73
C GLY A 168 -11.47 17.58 3.90
N ASN A 169 -11.19 18.81 3.48
CA ASN A 169 -9.95 19.14 2.79
C ASN A 169 -8.89 19.61 3.78
N LEU A 170 -7.62 19.31 3.54
CA LEU A 170 -6.51 19.82 4.35
C LEU A 170 -6.25 21.29 4.02
N VAL A 171 -6.63 22.20 4.90
CA VAL A 171 -6.38 23.65 4.73
C VAL A 171 -4.95 24.05 5.11
N ALA A 172 -4.24 23.17 5.82
CA ALA A 172 -2.81 23.27 6.07
C ALA A 172 -2.24 21.85 6.19
N GLY A 173 -1.02 21.64 5.70
CA GLY A 173 -0.39 20.32 5.67
C GLY A 173 -0.42 19.69 4.27
N ASP A 174 -0.17 18.39 4.24
CA ASP A 174 -0.03 17.59 3.02
C ASP A 174 -0.18 16.10 3.36
N VAL A 175 -0.70 15.32 2.42
CA VAL A 175 -0.64 13.86 2.43
C VAL A 175 -0.06 13.36 1.13
N GLN A 176 0.89 12.44 1.24
CA GLN A 176 1.62 11.93 0.10
C GLN A 176 1.31 10.46 -0.12
N TRP A 177 0.90 10.15 -1.34
CA TRP A 177 0.79 8.78 -1.80
C TRP A 177 2.18 8.25 -2.21
N ILE A 178 2.61 7.19 -1.54
CA ILE A 178 3.93 6.58 -1.68
C ILE A 178 3.78 5.27 -2.46
N ILE A 179 4.48 5.18 -3.58
CA ILE A 179 4.73 3.93 -4.30
C ILE A 179 6.24 3.81 -4.47
N ALA A 180 6.82 2.72 -4.00
CA ALA A 180 8.25 2.46 -4.16
C ALA A 180 8.51 1.00 -4.50
N ASP A 181 9.42 0.81 -5.46
CA ASP A 181 10.02 -0.47 -5.79
C ASP A 181 11.42 -0.49 -5.19
N ILE A 182 11.65 -1.35 -4.19
CA ILE A 182 12.91 -1.41 -3.46
C ILE A 182 13.68 -2.65 -3.91
N GLU A 183 14.85 -2.44 -4.49
CA GLU A 183 15.78 -3.51 -4.83
C GLU A 183 16.51 -4.02 -3.57
N VAL A 184 16.52 -5.34 -3.38
CA VAL A 184 17.19 -6.03 -2.24
C VAL A 184 18.20 -7.05 -2.75
#